data_AF-B9JA62-F1
#
_entry.id   AF-B9JA62-F1
#
_cell.length_a   1.000
_cell.length_b   1.000
_cell.length_c   1.000
_cell.angle_alpha   90.00
_cell.angle_beta   90.00
_cell.angle_gamma   90.00
#
_symmetry.space_group_name_H-M   'P 1'
#
loop_
_entity.id
_entity.type
_entity.pdbx_description
1 polymer ?
#
loop_
_entity_poly.entity_id
_entity_poly.type
_entity_poly.pdbx_seq_one_letter_code
_entity_poly.pdbx_strand_id
1 'polypeptide(L)'
;MRRVALYIILIIGLPLAALAAVLPANSYKAQGIAALDCDGPASVLIIAMPALLLYAGGMILLYRDKSRRFHRIAALCCLLLSLAIGWNIIAAVREAYGDASIEACA
;
A
#
# COMPACT_ATOMS: atom_id res chain seq x y z
N MET A 1 -0.71 -1.25 27.94
CA MET A 1 -1.30 -0.20 27.09
C MET A 1 -0.66 -0.10 25.70
N ARG A 2 0.68 -0.07 25.55
CA ARG A 2 1.37 0.06 24.25
C ARG A 2 0.94 -0.93 23.14
N ARG A 3 0.66 -2.19 23.48
CA ARG A 3 0.23 -3.22 22.50
C ARG A 3 -1.19 -2.99 21.97
N VAL A 4 -2.10 -2.55 22.85
CA VAL A 4 -3.48 -2.25 22.47
C VAL A 4 -3.52 -1.05 21.54
N ALA A 5 -2.71 -0.02 21.81
CA ALA A 5 -2.56 1.12 20.91
C ALA A 5 -2.07 0.72 19.52
N LEU A 6 -1.09 -0.19 19.41
CA LEU A 6 -0.63 -0.70 18.12
C LEU A 6 -1.76 -1.37 17.33
N TYR A 7 -2.55 -2.24 17.96
CA TYR A 7 -3.68 -2.88 17.30
C TYR A 7 -4.75 -1.87 16.87
N ILE A 8 -5.08 -0.90 17.72
CA ILE A 8 -6.05 0.15 17.38
C ILE A 8 -5.57 0.93 16.16
N ILE A 9 -4.30 1.34 16.12
CA ILE A 9 -3.71 2.05 14.99
C ILE A 9 -3.79 1.22 13.71
N LEU A 10 -3.45 -0.08 13.77
CA LEU A 10 -3.55 -0.97 12.60
C LEU A 10 -5.00 -1.11 12.13
N ILE A 11 -5.95 -1.29 13.05
CA ILE A 11 -7.38 -1.44 12.71
C ILE A 11 -7.92 -0.15 12.07
N ILE A 12 -7.62 1.01 12.65
CA ILE A 12 -8.03 2.31 12.10
C ILE A 12 -7.38 2.57 10.73
N GLY A 13 -6.15 2.10 10.52
CA GLY A 13 -5.43 2.23 9.25
C GLY A 13 -5.84 1.23 8.16
N LEU A 14 -6.71 0.25 8.47
CA LEU A 14 -7.14 -0.78 7.52
C LEU A 14 -7.83 -0.25 6.26
N PRO A 15 -8.75 0.73 6.34
CA PRO A 15 -9.35 1.32 5.15
C PRO A 15 -8.30 1.95 4.22
N LEU A 16 -7.30 2.62 4.79
CA LEU A 16 -6.22 3.24 4.01
C LEU A 16 -5.38 2.18 3.28
N ALA A 17 -5.02 1.09 3.97
CA ALA A 17 -4.31 -0.02 3.33
C ALA A 17 -5.14 -0.75 2.27
N ALA A 18 -6.45 -0.91 2.50
CA ALA A 18 -7.36 -1.49 1.51
C ALA A 18 -7.42 -0.62 0.24
N LEU A 19 -7.57 0.70 0.40
CA LEU A 19 -7.53 1.65 -0.72
C LEU A 19 -6.19 1.57 -1.45
N ALA A 20 -5.07 1.63 -0.72
CA ALA A 20 -3.73 1.54 -1.28
C ALA A 20 -3.45 0.22 -2.03
N ALA A 21 -4.10 -0.88 -1.66
CA ALA A 21 -3.93 -2.18 -2.29
C ALA A 21 -4.85 -2.41 -3.50
N VAL A 22 -6.04 -1.82 -3.51
CA VAL A 22 -7.10 -2.13 -4.49
C VAL A 22 -7.29 -1.04 -5.54
N LEU A 23 -7.00 0.22 -5.22
CA LEU A 23 -7.13 1.31 -6.20
C LEU A 23 -6.21 1.06 -7.40
N PRO A 24 -6.66 1.39 -8.62
CA PRO A 24 -5.84 1.29 -9.81
C PRO A 24 -4.52 2.05 -9.68
N ALA A 25 -3.50 1.53 -10.35
CA ALA A 25 -2.16 2.11 -10.43
C ALA A 25 -2.07 3.44 -11.23
N ASN A 26 -3.22 3.99 -11.62
CA ASN A 26 -3.37 5.18 -12.44
C ASN A 26 -4.59 5.97 -11.96
N SER A 27 -4.40 7.28 -11.75
CA SER A 27 -5.42 8.17 -11.20
C SER A 27 -6.65 8.31 -12.12
N TYR A 28 -6.44 8.36 -13.44
CA TYR A 28 -7.51 8.39 -14.44
C TYR A 28 -8.29 7.08 -14.44
N LYS A 29 -7.62 5.93 -14.35
CA LYS A 29 -8.31 4.64 -14.21
C LYS A 29 -9.12 4.57 -12.91
N ALA A 30 -8.61 5.13 -11.82
CA ALA A 30 -9.35 5.22 -10.55
C ALA A 30 -10.61 6.11 -10.66
N GLN A 31 -10.65 7.03 -11.62
CA GLN A 31 -11.80 7.88 -11.94
C GLN A 31 -12.71 7.28 -13.03
N GLY A 32 -12.39 6.08 -13.54
CA GLY A 32 -13.14 5.43 -14.62
C GLY A 32 -12.78 5.92 -16.03
N ILE A 33 -11.69 6.70 -16.16
CA ILE A 33 -11.19 7.21 -17.43
C ILE A 33 -10.13 6.23 -17.96
N ALA A 34 -10.35 5.71 -19.17
CA ALA A 34 -9.40 4.84 -19.86
C ALA A 34 -8.28 5.66 -20.55
N ALA A 35 -7.53 6.42 -19.76
CA ALA A 35 -6.40 7.23 -20.20
C ALA A 35 -5.18 6.98 -19.30
N LEU A 36 -3.99 7.31 -19.79
CA LEU A 36 -2.76 7.27 -19.01
C LEU A 36 -2.53 8.59 -18.27
N ASP A 37 -2.14 8.51 -17.00
CA ASP A 37 -1.76 9.69 -16.21
C ASP A 37 -0.27 10.01 -16.45
N CYS A 38 -0.01 11.15 -17.08
CA CYS A 38 1.34 11.60 -17.43
C CYS A 38 2.01 12.43 -16.33
N ASP A 39 1.31 12.77 -15.24
CA ASP A 39 1.86 13.53 -14.11
C ASP A 39 2.74 12.66 -13.18
N GLY A 40 2.83 11.35 -13.48
CA GLY A 40 3.59 10.37 -12.74
C GLY A 40 2.82 9.74 -11.57
N PRO A 41 3.44 8.84 -10.79
CA PRO A 41 2.73 8.00 -9.83
C PRO A 41 2.43 8.71 -8.48
N ALA A 42 2.62 10.03 -8.40
CA ALA A 42 2.58 10.78 -7.14
C ALA A 42 1.24 10.63 -6.42
N SER A 43 0.13 10.68 -7.15
CA SER A 43 -1.24 10.51 -6.63
C SER A 43 -1.44 9.16 -5.93
N VAL A 44 -0.90 8.08 -6.50
CA VAL A 44 -0.93 6.73 -5.91
C VAL A 44 -0.01 6.66 -4.69
N LEU A 45 1.19 7.23 -4.78
CA LEU A 45 2.20 7.19 -3.71
C LEU A 45 1.75 7.93 -2.44
N ILE A 46 0.98 9.01 -2.56
CA ILE A 46 0.45 9.78 -1.40
C ILE A 46 -0.38 8.89 -0.47
N ILE A 47 -1.12 7.91 -1.02
CA ILE A 47 -1.95 6.99 -0.26
C ILE A 47 -1.15 5.73 0.11
N ALA A 48 -0.41 5.18 -0.85
CA ALA A 48 0.27 3.90 -0.70
C ALA A 48 1.47 3.96 0.26
N MET A 49 2.25 5.04 0.26
CA MET A 49 3.44 5.15 1.12
C MET A 49 3.11 5.18 2.62
N PRO A 50 2.17 6.02 3.10
CA PRO A 50 1.77 5.98 4.52
C PRO A 50 1.23 4.62 4.94
N ALA A 51 0.42 3.98 4.10
CA ALA A 51 -0.11 2.64 4.37
C ALA A 51 1.01 1.59 4.45
N LEU A 52 1.96 1.62 3.51
CA LEU A 52 3.09 0.71 3.49
C LEU A 52 3.94 0.87 4.76
N LEU A 53 4.27 2.10 5.15
CA LEU A 53 5.05 2.36 6.36
C LEU A 53 4.33 1.88 7.62
N LEU A 54 3.02 2.12 7.71
CA LEU A 54 2.21 1.68 8.85
C LEU A 54 2.24 0.16 9.02
N TYR A 55 1.99 -0.58 7.94
CA TYR A 55 1.87 -2.02 7.97
C TYR A 55 3.22 -2.74 7.98
N ALA A 56 4.24 -2.23 7.30
CA ALA A 56 5.60 -2.75 7.41
C ALA A 56 6.15 -2.54 8.84
N GLY A 57 5.88 -1.37 9.45
CA GLY A 57 6.19 -1.12 10.85
C GLY A 57 5.44 -2.06 11.80
N GLY A 58 4.13 -2.24 11.60
CA GLY A 58 3.31 -3.18 12.34
C GLY A 58 3.82 -4.61 12.27
N MET A 59 4.19 -5.08 11.07
CA MET A 59 4.80 -6.39 10.85
C MET A 59 6.08 -6.56 11.69
N ILE A 60 7.02 -5.62 11.61
CA ILE A 60 8.31 -5.70 12.33
C ILE A 60 8.07 -5.74 13.84
N LEU A 61 7.21 -4.86 14.35
CA LEU A 61 6.92 -4.75 15.79
C LEU A 61 6.22 -6.01 16.33
N LEU A 62 5.25 -6.55 15.59
CA LEU A 62 4.51 -7.76 15.98
C LEU A 62 5.36 -9.03 15.83
N TYR A 63 6.22 -9.12 14.81
CA TYR A 63 7.10 -10.26 14.59
C TYR A 63 8.20 -10.37 15.66
N ARG A 64 8.77 -9.23 16.08
CA ARG A 64 9.77 -9.18 17.15
C ARG A 64 9.22 -9.65 18.50
N ASP A 65 7.93 -9.47 18.73
CA ASP A 65 7.25 -9.92 19.94
C ASP A 65 6.84 -11.39 19.84
N LYS A 66 7.80 -12.30 20.07
CA LYS A 66 7.60 -13.77 19.96
C LYS A 66 6.61 -14.37 20.97
N SER A 67 6.03 -13.57 21.88
CA SER A 67 5.35 -14.07 23.07
C SER A 67 4.02 -14.78 22.82
N ARG A 68 3.34 -14.59 21.66
CA ARG A 68 2.04 -15.25 21.37
C ARG A 68 1.83 -15.60 19.90
N ARG A 69 1.12 -16.71 19.64
CA ARG A 69 0.70 -17.14 18.28
C ARG A 69 -0.09 -16.05 17.54
N PHE A 70 -0.93 -15.31 18.27
CA PHE A 70 -1.73 -14.21 17.72
C PHE A 70 -0.88 -13.09 17.10
N HIS A 71 0.27 -12.75 17.71
CA HIS A 71 1.18 -11.73 17.16
C HIS A 71 1.78 -12.15 15.82
N ARG A 72 2.07 -13.45 15.65
CA ARG A 72 2.58 -13.98 14.36
C ARG A 72 1.54 -13.90 13.26
N ILE A 73 0.29 -14.24 13.58
CA ILE A 73 -0.82 -14.14 12.62
C ILE A 73 -1.02 -12.67 12.22
N ALA A 74 -1.09 -11.76 13.19
CA ALA A 74 -1.23 -10.34 12.91
C ALA A 74 -0.04 -9.77 12.10
N ALA A 75 1.19 -10.21 12.41
CA ALA A 75 2.37 -9.84 11.63
C ALA A 75 2.30 -10.36 10.18
N LEU A 76 1.79 -11.58 9.98
CA LEU A 76 1.58 -12.15 8.64
C LEU A 76 0.54 -11.35 7.86
N CYS A 77 -0.58 -10.96 8.49
CA CYS A 77 -1.56 -10.08 7.84
C CYS A 77 -0.94 -8.74 7.45
N CYS A 78 -0.11 -8.15 8.32
CA CYS A 78 0.60 -6.92 8.01
C CYS A 78 1.59 -7.08 6.84
N LEU A 79 2.29 -8.22 6.77
CA LEU A 79 3.16 -8.55 5.64
C LEU A 79 2.37 -8.64 4.34
N LEU A 80 1.25 -9.38 4.33
CA LEU A 80 0.42 -9.54 3.13
C LEU A 80 -0.10 -8.18 2.62
N LEU A 81 -0.57 -7.31 3.53
CA LEU A 81 -0.98 -5.96 3.17
C LEU A 81 0.18 -5.14 2.60
N SER A 82 1.35 -5.22 3.23
CA SER A 82 2.55 -4.51 2.74
C SER A 82 2.98 -4.97 1.35
N LEU A 83 2.89 -6.27 1.07
CA LEU A 83 3.17 -6.83 -0.26
C LEU A 83 2.16 -6.38 -1.30
N ALA A 84 0.86 -6.39 -0.96
CA ALA A 84 -0.19 -5.92 -1.87
C ALA A 84 -0.03 -4.44 -2.22
N ILE A 85 0.26 -3.60 -1.21
CA ILE A 85 0.53 -2.16 -1.41
C ILE A 85 1.80 -1.97 -2.24
N GLY A 86 2.88 -2.69 -1.92
CA GLY A 86 4.13 -2.64 -2.67
C GLY A 86 3.96 -3.03 -4.14
N TRP A 87 3.10 -4.03 -4.42
CA TRP A 87 2.76 -4.41 -5.78
C TRP A 87 2.05 -3.27 -6.52
N ASN A 88 1.10 -2.60 -5.88
CA ASN A 88 0.40 -1.47 -6.49
C ASN A 88 1.35 -0.29 -6.79
N ILE A 89 2.30 -0.01 -5.89
CA ILE A 89 3.34 0.99 -6.12
C ILE A 89 4.20 0.63 -7.34
N ILE A 90 4.65 -0.63 -7.44
CA ILE A 90 5.45 -1.09 -8.59
C ILE A 90 4.63 -0.96 -9.88
N ALA A 91 3.35 -1.32 -9.86
CA ALA A 91 2.46 -1.17 -11.00
C ALA A 91 2.32 0.30 -11.42
N ALA A 92 2.15 1.22 -10.46
CA ALA A 92 2.03 2.65 -10.74
C ALA A 92 3.32 3.23 -11.35
N VAL A 93 4.47 2.84 -10.83
CA VAL A 93 5.77 3.25 -11.39
C VAL A 93 5.95 2.69 -12.82
N ARG A 94 5.53 1.45 -13.07
CA ARG A 94 5.59 0.84 -14.41
C ARG A 94 4.63 1.50 -15.40
N GLU A 95 3.42 1.88 -14.97
CA GLU A 95 2.49 2.61 -15.84
C GLU A 95 2.98 4.04 -16.12
N ALA A 96 3.58 4.71 -15.13
CA ALA A 96 4.06 6.08 -15.28
C ALA A 96 5.35 6.21 -16.12
N TYR A 97 6.27 5.23 -16.04
CA TYR A 97 7.60 5.32 -16.65
C TYR A 97 7.93 4.18 -17.62
N GLY A 98 6.97 3.30 -17.92
CA GLY A 98 7.16 2.21 -18.88
C GLY A 98 6.94 2.65 -20.32
N ASP A 99 7.16 1.72 -21.26
CA ASP A 99 7.07 1.99 -22.70
C ASP A 99 5.72 2.61 -23.11
N ALA A 100 4.62 2.20 -22.46
CA ALA A 100 3.30 2.75 -22.71
C ALA A 100 3.17 4.25 -22.39
N SER A 101 3.94 4.78 -21.43
CA SER A 101 3.95 6.23 -21.15
C SER A 101 4.77 7.01 -22.15
N ILE A 102 5.83 6.40 -22.69
CA ILE A 102 6.61 7.01 -23.78
C ILE A 102 5.74 7.21 -25.02
N GLU A 103 4.86 6.25 -25.34
CA GLU A 103 3.96 6.37 -26.49
C GLU A 103 2.78 7.33 -26.23
N ALA A 104 2.21 7.33 -25.03
CA ALA A 104 0.99 8.09 -24.72
C ALA A 104 1.24 9.54 -24.27
N CYS A 105 2.44 9.85 -23.77
CA CYS A 105 2.78 11.14 -23.18
C CYS A 105 3.87 11.92 -23.95
N ALA A 106 4.24 11.48 -25.17
CA ALA A 106 5.18 12.18 -26.06
C ALA A 106 4.55 13.31 -26.87
#